data_AF-A0A6C8GW67-F1
#
_entry.id   AF-A0A6C8GW67-F1
#
_cell.length_a   1.000
_cell.length_b   1.000
_cell.length_c   1.000
_cell.angle_alpha   90.00
_cell.angle_beta   90.00
_cell.angle_gamma   90.00
#
_symmetry.space_group_name_H-M   'P 1'
#
loop_
_entity.id
_entity.type
_entity.pdbx_description
1 polymer ?
#
loop_
_entity_poly.entity_id
_entity_poly.type
_entity_poly.pdbx_seq_one_letter_code
_entity_poly.pdbx_strand_id
1 'polypeptide(L)'
;MNKNVKLSLIAIAVSLFMAKQASAANTWTEARNDAMGGTGVASANYGSGVLLNPALLAKAKPEDNITVVLPAVGVQITDKDNLQDEIDDISDKVDYYDEVVDNLTLGQILLNPRGVLNQFQGAARDLADELEYLNGKTARANAGAGLAVSIPGQTLSVAFIAKGYAHGRVSSSIDQNDIQYLRDIQHDERVALREAGRAALLGSDEITKHLNSTASGRVAIVSDYGIALAKQFVVGEVPVSIGVTP
;
A
#
# COMPACT_ATOMS: atom_id res chain seq x y z
N MET A 1 29.54 -35.06 39.73
CA MET A 1 29.27 -33.60 39.61
C MET A 1 28.08 -33.44 38.67
N ASN A 2 26.85 -33.39 39.22
CA ASN A 2 25.61 -33.49 38.45
C ASN A 2 25.28 -32.13 37.80
N LYS A 3 25.40 -32.04 36.47
CA LYS A 3 24.97 -30.86 35.71
C LYS A 3 23.49 -31.00 35.38
N ASN A 4 22.64 -30.63 36.35
CA ASN A 4 21.22 -30.43 36.12
C ASN A 4 21.03 -29.13 35.34
N VAL A 5 21.28 -29.15 34.03
CA VAL A 5 20.86 -28.05 33.15
C VAL A 5 19.33 -28.09 33.13
N LYS A 6 18.72 -27.20 33.94
CA LYS A 6 17.27 -27.16 34.16
C LYS A 6 16.58 -27.01 32.80
N LEU A 7 15.74 -27.99 32.42
CA LEU A 7 14.89 -27.93 31.22
C LEU A 7 14.11 -26.61 31.10
N SER A 8 13.80 -25.96 32.22
CA SER A 8 13.21 -24.62 32.30
C SER A 8 14.03 -23.55 31.59
N LEU A 9 15.37 -23.58 31.67
CA LEU A 9 16.23 -22.58 31.04
C LEU A 9 16.26 -22.73 29.50
N ILE A 10 16.20 -23.99 29.04
CA ILE A 10 16.11 -24.33 27.62
C ILE A 10 14.73 -23.97 27.07
N ALA A 11 13.65 -24.22 27.83
CA ALA A 11 12.30 -23.82 27.44
C ALA A 11 12.15 -22.29 27.30
N ILE A 12 12.73 -21.52 28.23
CA ILE A 12 12.74 -20.05 28.18
C ILE A 12 13.55 -19.56 26.96
N ALA A 13 14.72 -20.15 26.70
CA ALA A 13 15.54 -19.79 25.54
C ALA A 13 14.81 -20.09 24.22
N VAL A 14 14.18 -21.27 24.09
CA VAL A 14 13.40 -21.64 22.90
C VAL A 14 12.19 -20.72 22.71
N SER A 15 11.51 -20.29 23.79
CA SER A 15 10.43 -19.30 23.68
C SER A 15 10.89 -17.91 23.25
N LEU A 16 12.10 -17.48 23.63
CA LEU A 16 12.68 -16.22 23.16
C LEU A 16 13.08 -16.28 21.68
N PHE A 17 13.54 -17.43 21.17
CA PHE A 17 13.87 -17.62 19.76
C PHE A 17 12.64 -17.74 18.85
N MET A 18 11.49 -18.15 19.41
CA MET A 18 10.20 -18.18 18.71
C MET A 18 9.44 -16.85 18.78
N ALA A 19 9.95 -15.85 19.50
CA ALA A 19 9.39 -14.51 19.49
C ALA A 19 9.60 -13.91 18.09
N LYS A 20 8.60 -14.06 17.23
CA LYS A 20 8.51 -13.27 16.01
C LYS A 20 8.71 -11.82 16.40
N GLN A 21 9.56 -11.11 15.66
CA GLN A 21 9.76 -9.68 15.87
C GLN A 21 8.38 -9.03 15.91
N ALA A 22 8.00 -8.50 17.06
CA ALA A 22 6.76 -7.76 17.22
C ALA A 22 6.93 -6.44 16.47
N SER A 23 6.74 -6.50 15.15
CA SER A 23 6.63 -5.31 14.32
C SER A 23 5.27 -4.68 14.64
N ALA A 24 5.27 -3.78 15.62
CA ALA A 24 4.18 -2.84 15.83
C ALA A 24 4.20 -1.81 14.69
N ALA A 25 3.89 -2.24 13.48
CA ALA A 25 3.38 -1.32 12.47
C ALA A 25 1.99 -0.86 12.95
N ASN A 26 1.63 0.40 12.72
CA ASN A 26 0.26 0.88 12.93
C ASN A 26 -0.66 0.16 11.91
N THR A 27 -1.10 -1.03 12.28
CA THR A 27 -1.87 -1.93 11.40
C THR A 27 -3.38 -1.79 11.61
N TRP A 28 -3.76 -0.91 12.52
CA TRP A 28 -5.13 -0.64 12.90
C TRP A 28 -5.45 0.84 12.64
N THR A 29 -6.49 1.08 11.87
CA THR A 29 -7.08 2.41 11.68
C THR A 29 -8.21 2.59 12.67
N GLU A 30 -8.19 3.69 13.41
CA GLU A 30 -9.26 4.10 14.33
C GLU A 30 -9.58 5.55 14.00
N ALA A 31 -10.85 5.88 13.76
CA ALA A 31 -11.23 7.22 13.30
C ALA A 31 -10.69 8.35 14.19
N ARG A 32 -10.66 8.14 15.52
CA ARG A 32 -10.08 9.09 16.47
C ARG A 32 -8.55 9.16 16.36
N ASN A 33 -7.88 8.02 16.27
CA ASN A 33 -6.43 7.96 16.05
C ASN A 33 -6.03 8.69 14.76
N ASP A 34 -6.72 8.39 13.67
CA ASP A 34 -6.47 8.94 12.34
C ASP A 34 -6.76 10.45 12.32
N ALA A 35 -7.86 10.91 12.94
CA ALA A 35 -8.15 12.33 13.11
C ALA A 35 -7.12 13.07 13.98
N MET A 36 -6.45 12.35 14.89
CA MET A 36 -5.36 12.87 15.72
C MET A 36 -3.97 12.67 15.08
N GLY A 37 -3.91 12.40 13.76
CA GLY A 37 -2.65 12.27 13.02
C GLY A 37 -1.85 11.01 13.35
N GLY A 38 -2.49 9.93 13.81
CA GLY A 38 -1.83 8.64 14.06
C GLY A 38 -1.19 8.49 15.45
N THR A 39 -1.62 9.27 16.45
CA THR A 39 -1.03 9.30 17.82
C THR A 39 -1.60 8.28 18.81
N GLY A 40 -2.45 7.38 18.34
CA GLY A 40 -3.24 6.42 19.11
C GLY A 40 -2.42 5.39 19.88
N VAL A 41 -1.16 5.14 19.49
CA VAL A 41 -0.24 4.29 20.26
C VAL A 41 -0.02 4.79 21.70
N ALA A 42 -0.25 6.08 21.96
CA ALA A 42 -0.10 6.71 23.27
C ALA A 42 -1.40 7.32 23.81
N SER A 43 -2.29 7.78 22.92
CA SER A 43 -3.49 8.56 23.26
C SER A 43 -4.79 7.74 23.23
N ALA A 44 -4.78 6.52 22.69
CA ALA A 44 -5.99 5.71 22.63
C ALA A 44 -6.49 5.34 24.03
N ASN A 45 -7.81 5.17 24.13
CA ASN A 45 -8.44 4.71 25.36
C ASN A 45 -7.96 3.29 25.69
N TYR A 46 -7.83 2.91 26.97
CA TYR A 46 -7.37 1.56 27.35
C TYR A 46 -8.19 0.44 26.68
N GLY A 47 -9.50 0.66 26.48
CA GLY A 47 -10.43 -0.34 25.97
C GLY A 47 -10.28 -0.66 24.47
N SER A 48 -10.07 0.36 23.63
CA SER A 48 -9.82 0.20 22.18
C SER A 48 -8.34 0.20 21.81
N GLY A 49 -7.51 0.80 22.66
CA GLY A 49 -6.08 0.99 22.48
C GLY A 49 -5.29 -0.31 22.43
N VAL A 50 -5.84 -1.43 22.93
CA VAL A 50 -5.20 -2.75 22.79
C VAL A 50 -4.96 -3.15 21.33
N LEU A 51 -5.81 -2.72 20.40
CA LEU A 51 -5.67 -3.03 18.98
C LEU A 51 -4.47 -2.30 18.34
N LEU A 52 -4.02 -1.21 18.97
CA LEU A 52 -2.91 -0.35 18.57
C LEU A 52 -1.63 -0.65 19.38
N ASN A 53 -1.75 -0.66 20.70
CA ASN A 53 -0.68 -0.86 21.66
C ASN A 53 -1.20 -1.60 22.91
N PRO A 54 -0.80 -2.87 23.14
CA PRO A 54 -1.26 -3.63 24.30
C PRO A 54 -0.86 -2.99 25.64
N ALA A 55 0.19 -2.16 25.70
CA ALA A 55 0.59 -1.49 26.94
C ALA A 55 -0.46 -0.49 27.46
N LEU A 56 -1.35 0.02 26.59
CA LEU A 56 -2.42 0.93 27.00
C LEU A 56 -3.49 0.25 27.87
N LEU A 57 -3.60 -1.08 27.83
CA LEU A 57 -4.47 -1.84 28.74
C LEU A 57 -4.08 -1.64 30.21
N ALA A 58 -2.81 -1.38 30.50
CA ALA A 58 -2.34 -1.14 31.87
C ALA A 58 -2.71 0.26 32.39
N LYS A 59 -3.21 1.17 31.54
CA LYS A 59 -3.70 2.49 31.96
C LYS A 59 -5.15 2.50 32.45
N ALA A 60 -5.82 1.34 32.47
CA ALA A 60 -7.15 1.24 33.05
C ALA A 60 -7.13 1.62 34.54
N LYS A 61 -8.15 2.37 34.96
CA LYS A 61 -8.35 2.76 36.35
C LYS A 61 -9.03 1.64 37.15
N PRO A 62 -8.90 1.63 38.49
CA PRO A 62 -9.57 0.61 39.33
C PRO A 62 -11.10 0.59 39.21
N GLU A 63 -11.70 1.72 38.83
CA GLU A 63 -13.13 1.90 38.61
C GLU A 63 -13.60 1.59 37.18
N ASP A 64 -12.66 1.29 36.28
CA ASP A 64 -12.98 0.92 34.90
C ASP A 64 -13.57 -0.49 34.83
N ASN A 65 -14.57 -0.66 33.98
CA ASN A 65 -15.26 -1.93 33.75
C ASN A 65 -14.72 -2.64 32.50
N ILE A 66 -15.19 -3.87 32.27
CA ILE A 66 -14.91 -4.60 31.03
C ILE A 66 -15.37 -3.75 29.83
N THR A 67 -14.46 -3.51 28.90
CA THR A 67 -14.77 -2.80 27.65
C THR A 67 -14.83 -3.79 26.50
N VAL A 68 -15.87 -3.68 25.69
CA VAL A 68 -16.12 -4.54 24.53
C VAL A 68 -16.22 -3.67 23.28
N VAL A 69 -15.40 -3.95 22.29
CA VAL A 69 -15.36 -3.30 20.98
C VAL A 69 -15.80 -4.33 19.94
N LEU A 70 -16.99 -4.16 19.36
CA LEU A 70 -17.58 -5.11 18.39
C LEU A 70 -18.36 -4.38 17.28
N PRO A 71 -18.26 -4.86 16.03
CA PRO A 71 -17.06 -4.81 15.21
C PRO A 71 -16.61 -3.37 14.94
N ALA A 72 -15.33 -3.10 15.11
CA ALA A 72 -14.74 -1.87 14.61
C ALA A 72 -14.24 -2.10 13.18
N VAL A 73 -14.56 -1.18 12.28
CA VAL A 73 -14.15 -1.21 10.87
C VAL A 73 -13.54 0.14 10.53
N GLY A 74 -12.43 0.13 9.80
CA GLY A 74 -11.82 1.34 9.28
C GLY A 74 -11.27 1.13 7.89
N VAL A 75 -11.34 2.19 7.09
CA VAL A 75 -10.79 2.27 5.74
C VAL A 75 -10.07 3.60 5.62
N GLN A 76 -8.86 3.57 5.05
CA GLN A 76 -8.05 4.75 4.82
C GLN A 76 -7.45 4.67 3.42
N ILE A 77 -7.76 5.66 2.60
CA ILE A 77 -7.19 5.80 1.26
C ILE A 77 -6.22 6.98 1.32
N THR A 78 -5.03 6.80 0.75
CA THR A 78 -4.02 7.85 0.65
C THR A 78 -3.49 7.89 -0.76
N ASP A 79 -3.85 8.96 -1.43
CA ASP A 79 -3.39 9.28 -2.75
C ASP A 79 -2.85 10.71 -2.72
N LYS A 80 -1.53 10.84 -2.57
CA LYS A 80 -0.88 12.16 -2.55
C LYS A 80 -0.67 12.71 -3.95
N ASP A 81 -0.74 11.83 -4.94
CA ASP A 81 -0.32 12.10 -6.30
C ASP A 81 -1.53 12.07 -7.27
N ASN A 82 -2.77 12.04 -6.73
CA ASN A 82 -4.04 11.93 -7.46
C ASN A 82 -4.07 10.79 -8.49
N LEU A 83 -3.39 9.69 -8.22
CA LEU A 83 -3.38 8.51 -9.09
C LEU A 83 -4.75 7.88 -9.35
N GLN A 84 -5.72 8.01 -8.44
CA GLN A 84 -7.03 7.38 -8.59
C GLN A 84 -7.72 7.87 -9.87
N ASP A 85 -7.69 9.17 -10.14
CA ASP A 85 -8.35 9.76 -11.31
C ASP A 85 -7.60 9.42 -12.61
N GLU A 86 -6.35 8.99 -12.50
CA GLU A 86 -5.39 8.94 -13.61
C GLU A 86 -5.12 7.50 -14.07
N ILE A 87 -5.47 6.51 -13.25
CA ILE A 87 -5.47 5.09 -13.63
C ILE A 87 -6.51 4.83 -14.74
N ASP A 88 -7.63 5.54 -14.71
CA ASP A 88 -8.64 5.44 -15.76
C ASP A 88 -8.14 6.15 -17.03
N ASP A 89 -7.56 7.34 -16.90
CA ASP A 89 -7.06 8.13 -18.03
C ASP A 89 -5.90 7.46 -18.79
N ILE A 90 -4.97 6.78 -18.11
CA ILE A 90 -3.87 6.05 -18.80
C ILE A 90 -4.37 4.90 -19.66
N SER A 91 -5.41 4.18 -19.21
CA SER A 91 -5.97 3.08 -19.99
C SER A 91 -6.57 3.62 -21.30
N ASP A 92 -7.31 4.72 -21.20
CA ASP A 92 -7.88 5.40 -22.37
C ASP A 92 -6.80 5.96 -23.31
N LYS A 93 -5.67 6.48 -22.78
CA LYS A 93 -4.56 6.97 -23.61
C LYS A 93 -3.81 5.84 -24.31
N VAL A 94 -3.61 4.71 -23.65
CA VAL A 94 -3.00 3.52 -24.26
C VAL A 94 -3.90 2.93 -25.33
N ASP A 95 -5.19 2.74 -25.03
CA ASP A 95 -6.16 2.21 -26.00
C ASP A 95 -6.31 3.12 -27.22
N TYR A 96 -6.34 4.44 -27.01
CA TYR A 96 -6.34 5.42 -28.10
C TYR A 96 -5.06 5.36 -28.94
N TYR A 97 -3.91 5.20 -28.30
CA TYR A 97 -2.63 5.06 -29.00
C TYR A 97 -2.60 3.78 -29.83
N ASP A 98 -3.01 2.65 -29.26
CA ASP A 98 -3.07 1.35 -29.93
C ASP A 98 -4.08 1.39 -31.09
N GLU A 99 -5.25 2.00 -30.93
CA GLU A 99 -6.23 2.18 -32.02
C GLU A 99 -5.64 3.00 -33.18
N VAL A 100 -4.96 4.10 -32.87
CA VAL A 100 -4.32 4.93 -33.89
C VAL A 100 -3.21 4.16 -34.60
N VAL A 101 -2.45 3.35 -33.87
CA VAL A 101 -1.36 2.51 -34.41
C VAL A 101 -1.90 1.36 -35.26
N ASP A 102 -2.97 0.69 -34.85
CA ASP A 102 -3.62 -0.40 -35.60
C ASP A 102 -4.23 0.07 -36.92
N ASN A 103 -4.67 1.33 -36.96
CA ASN A 103 -5.18 1.96 -38.19
C ASN A 103 -4.07 2.36 -39.17
N LEU A 104 -2.78 2.31 -38.78
CA LEU A 104 -1.66 2.62 -39.67
C LEU A 104 -1.53 1.54 -40.76
N THR A 105 -2.25 1.73 -41.87
CA THR A 105 -2.15 0.90 -43.06
C THR A 105 -1.51 1.69 -44.21
N LEU A 106 -0.76 1.01 -45.08
CA LEU A 106 -0.14 1.63 -46.25
C LEU A 106 -1.16 2.40 -47.11
N GLY A 107 -2.37 1.84 -47.27
CA GLY A 107 -3.45 2.49 -48.01
C GLY A 107 -3.89 3.81 -47.37
N GLN A 108 -4.09 3.85 -46.06
CA GLN A 108 -4.51 5.08 -45.37
C GLN A 108 -3.41 6.14 -45.34
N ILE A 109 -2.15 5.74 -45.13
CA ILE A 109 -1.00 6.64 -45.17
C ILE A 109 -0.85 7.28 -46.57
N LEU A 110 -1.08 6.53 -47.65
CA LEU A 110 -0.99 7.07 -49.02
C LEU A 110 -2.18 7.96 -49.37
N LEU A 111 -3.38 7.64 -48.90
CA LEU A 111 -4.62 8.37 -49.21
C LEU A 111 -4.77 9.67 -48.40
N ASN A 112 -4.28 9.71 -47.16
CA ASN A 112 -4.34 10.89 -46.29
C ASN A 112 -3.11 10.98 -45.35
N PRO A 113 -1.90 11.20 -45.90
CA PRO A 113 -0.66 11.14 -45.11
C PRO A 113 -0.64 12.14 -43.96
N ARG A 114 -1.09 13.37 -44.19
CA ARG A 114 -1.08 14.42 -43.16
C ARG A 114 -2.07 14.16 -42.04
N GLY A 115 -3.27 13.66 -42.35
CA GLY A 115 -4.29 13.38 -41.33
C GLY A 115 -3.86 12.25 -40.40
N VAL A 116 -3.35 11.15 -40.98
CA VAL A 116 -2.87 9.99 -40.23
C VAL A 116 -1.65 10.34 -39.38
N LEU A 117 -0.68 11.08 -39.93
CA LEU A 117 0.51 11.50 -39.17
C LEU A 117 0.16 12.44 -38.02
N ASN A 118 -0.71 13.42 -38.22
CA ASN A 118 -1.12 14.32 -37.15
C ASN A 118 -1.84 13.58 -36.01
N GLN A 119 -2.65 12.58 -36.33
CA GLN A 119 -3.32 11.74 -35.32
C GLN A 119 -2.30 10.88 -34.55
N PHE A 120 -1.37 10.24 -35.26
CA PHE A 120 -0.32 9.43 -34.64
C PHE A 120 0.60 10.26 -33.73
N GLN A 121 1.03 11.44 -34.18
CA GLN A 121 1.81 12.37 -33.37
C GLN A 121 1.03 12.91 -32.16
N GLY A 122 -0.28 13.15 -32.32
CA GLY A 122 -1.18 13.53 -31.24
C GLY A 122 -1.32 12.44 -30.18
N ALA A 123 -1.55 11.20 -30.60
CA ALA A 123 -1.63 10.05 -29.72
C ALA A 123 -0.30 9.79 -28.99
N ALA A 124 0.83 9.91 -29.68
CA ALA A 124 2.16 9.79 -29.07
C ALA A 124 2.40 10.86 -28.01
N ARG A 125 1.99 12.11 -28.28
CA ARG A 125 2.07 13.20 -27.29
C ARG A 125 1.23 12.91 -26.06
N ASP A 126 -0.03 12.55 -26.26
CA ASP A 126 -0.96 12.30 -25.16
C ASP A 126 -0.47 11.14 -24.26
N LEU A 127 0.05 10.07 -24.85
CA LEU A 127 0.66 8.97 -24.08
C LEU A 127 1.97 9.42 -23.40
N ALA A 128 2.81 10.23 -24.05
CA ALA A 128 4.05 10.74 -23.43
C ALA A 128 3.76 11.65 -22.23
N ASP A 129 2.77 12.54 -22.35
CA ASP A 129 2.32 13.43 -21.26
C ASP A 129 1.85 12.59 -20.05
N GLU A 130 1.08 11.54 -20.31
CA GLU A 130 0.57 10.65 -19.28
C GLU A 130 1.69 9.84 -18.60
N LEU A 131 2.60 9.23 -19.37
CA LEU A 131 3.74 8.51 -18.82
C LEU A 131 4.64 9.44 -17.98
N GLU A 132 4.89 10.66 -18.43
CA GLU A 132 5.68 11.65 -17.69
C GLU A 132 5.02 12.01 -16.36
N TYR A 133 3.70 12.19 -16.37
CA TYR A 133 2.93 12.50 -15.18
C TYR A 133 2.84 11.33 -14.20
N LEU A 134 2.67 10.09 -14.68
CA LEU A 134 2.66 8.89 -13.85
C LEU A 134 4.03 8.57 -13.25
N ASN A 135 5.12 9.17 -13.70
CA ASN A 135 6.46 8.80 -13.25
C ASN A 135 6.64 8.95 -11.72
N GLY A 136 6.86 7.82 -11.04
CA GLY A 136 7.15 7.77 -9.61
C GLY A 136 5.93 7.99 -8.69
N LYS A 137 4.72 8.06 -9.25
CA LYS A 137 3.50 8.26 -8.47
C LYS A 137 3.09 7.03 -7.68
N THR A 138 2.46 7.24 -6.52
CA THR A 138 2.09 6.11 -5.64
C THR A 138 0.78 6.31 -4.87
N ALA A 139 -0.08 5.29 -4.91
CA ALA A 139 -1.36 5.26 -4.18
C ALA A 139 -1.33 4.16 -3.12
N ARG A 140 -2.03 4.37 -2.01
CA ARG A 140 -2.14 3.40 -0.91
C ARG A 140 -3.57 3.30 -0.42
N ALA A 141 -3.98 2.08 -0.06
CA ALA A 141 -5.27 1.80 0.55
C ALA A 141 -5.09 0.86 1.73
N ASN A 142 -5.73 1.19 2.85
CA ASN A 142 -5.75 0.39 4.07
C ASN A 142 -7.20 0.07 4.42
N ALA A 143 -7.45 -1.16 4.84
CA ALA A 143 -8.74 -1.54 5.41
C ALA A 143 -8.50 -2.49 6.58
N GLY A 144 -9.31 -2.38 7.63
CA GLY A 144 -9.21 -3.25 8.78
C GLY A 144 -10.54 -3.44 9.48
N ALA A 145 -10.72 -4.62 10.07
CA ALA A 145 -11.86 -4.93 10.92
C ALA A 145 -11.38 -5.73 12.13
N GLY A 146 -12.02 -5.51 13.29
CA GLY A 146 -11.52 -6.10 14.52
C GLY A 146 -12.47 -6.01 15.70
N LEU A 147 -12.20 -6.88 16.66
CA LEU A 147 -12.94 -7.11 17.89
C LEU A 147 -11.94 -7.07 19.04
N ALA A 148 -12.34 -6.44 20.14
CA ALA A 148 -11.55 -6.46 21.37
C ALA A 148 -12.46 -6.59 22.59
N VAL A 149 -12.06 -7.45 23.53
CA VAL A 149 -12.66 -7.52 24.87
C VAL A 149 -11.54 -7.26 25.87
N SER A 150 -11.57 -6.09 26.49
CA SER A 150 -10.55 -5.59 27.40
C SER A 150 -11.04 -5.69 28.85
N ILE A 151 -10.34 -6.47 29.66
CA ILE A 151 -10.65 -6.74 31.06
C ILE A 151 -9.59 -6.06 31.92
N PRO A 152 -9.94 -4.93 32.58
CA PRO A 152 -9.01 -4.25 33.46
C PRO A 152 -8.77 -5.06 34.74
N GLY A 153 -7.54 -5.02 35.26
CA GLY A 153 -7.18 -5.68 36.51
C GLY A 153 -6.19 -4.84 37.31
N GLN A 154 -6.23 -4.95 38.64
CA GLN A 154 -5.39 -4.12 39.52
C GLN A 154 -3.89 -4.39 39.39
N THR A 155 -3.51 -5.62 38.99
CA THR A 155 -2.10 -6.04 38.85
C THR A 155 -1.74 -6.45 37.43
N LEU A 156 -2.71 -6.97 36.69
CA LEU A 156 -2.55 -7.45 35.32
C LEU A 156 -3.85 -7.22 34.57
N SER A 157 -3.81 -6.45 33.49
CA SER A 157 -4.91 -6.30 32.56
C SER A 157 -4.79 -7.35 31.46
N VAL A 158 -5.93 -7.87 31.02
CA VAL A 158 -6.02 -8.92 30.00
C VAL A 158 -6.98 -8.47 28.92
N ALA A 159 -6.70 -8.80 27.66
CA ALA A 159 -7.68 -8.61 26.60
C ALA A 159 -7.66 -9.75 25.58
N PHE A 160 -8.82 -10.00 24.98
CA PHE A 160 -8.97 -10.87 23.83
C PHE A 160 -9.11 -10.02 22.59
N ILE A 161 -8.28 -10.26 21.58
CA ILE A 161 -8.31 -9.52 20.33
C ILE A 161 -8.47 -10.49 19.15
N ALA A 162 -9.23 -10.04 18.15
CA ALA A 162 -9.27 -10.63 16.83
C ALA A 162 -9.36 -9.50 15.83
N LYS A 163 -8.36 -9.33 14.96
CA LYS A 163 -8.32 -8.29 13.94
C LYS A 163 -7.78 -8.81 12.62
N GLY A 164 -8.29 -8.28 11.53
CA GLY A 164 -7.76 -8.47 10.19
C GLY A 164 -7.52 -7.11 9.55
N TYR A 165 -6.39 -6.95 8.87
CA TYR A 165 -6.07 -5.74 8.13
C TYR A 165 -5.43 -6.05 6.79
N ALA A 166 -5.72 -5.20 5.81
CA ALA A 166 -5.21 -5.26 4.45
C ALA A 166 -4.52 -3.94 4.12
N HIS A 167 -3.31 -4.02 3.57
CA HIS A 167 -2.54 -2.91 3.05
C HIS A 167 -2.32 -3.13 1.54
N GLY A 168 -2.82 -2.22 0.74
CA GLY A 168 -2.59 -2.14 -0.70
C GLY A 168 -1.70 -0.95 -1.05
N ARG A 169 -0.77 -1.15 -1.97
CA ARG A 169 0.03 -0.10 -2.58
C ARG A 169 0.12 -0.32 -4.08
N VAL A 170 -0.13 0.74 -4.84
CA VAL A 170 0.11 0.80 -6.28
C VAL A 170 1.23 1.81 -6.55
N SER A 171 2.11 1.47 -7.48
CA SER A 171 3.20 2.35 -7.93
C SER A 171 3.51 2.11 -9.40
N SER A 172 3.75 3.20 -10.11
CA SER A 172 4.22 3.25 -11.50
C SER A 172 5.75 3.36 -11.55
N SER A 173 6.35 2.73 -12.55
CA SER A 173 7.76 2.80 -12.90
C SER A 173 7.84 3.05 -14.40
N ILE A 174 8.14 4.28 -14.77
CA ILE A 174 8.12 4.73 -16.16
C ILE A 174 9.56 4.72 -16.69
N ASP A 175 9.77 4.09 -17.85
CA ASP A 175 11.06 4.12 -18.54
C ASP A 175 11.18 5.45 -19.30
N GLN A 176 12.22 6.22 -19.00
CA GLN A 176 12.46 7.50 -19.66
C GLN A 176 12.68 7.35 -21.17
N ASN A 177 13.13 6.17 -21.62
CA ASN A 177 13.28 5.88 -23.05
C ASN A 177 11.94 5.82 -23.77
N ASP A 178 10.87 5.38 -23.10
CA ASP A 178 9.52 5.34 -23.67
C ASP A 178 9.00 6.76 -23.91
N ILE A 179 9.17 7.62 -22.91
CA ILE A 179 8.81 9.04 -23.02
C ILE A 179 9.60 9.64 -24.19
N GLN A 180 10.91 9.41 -24.26
CA GLN A 180 11.74 9.96 -25.33
C GLN A 180 11.30 9.45 -26.71
N TYR A 181 11.03 8.15 -26.85
CA TYR A 181 10.55 7.54 -28.09
C TYR A 181 9.24 8.19 -28.57
N LEU A 182 8.27 8.38 -27.66
CA LEU A 182 7.00 9.02 -27.98
C LEU A 182 7.17 10.52 -28.29
N ARG A 183 8.06 11.23 -27.59
CA ARG A 183 8.41 12.64 -27.88
C ARG A 183 9.12 12.79 -29.22
N ASP A 184 9.92 11.82 -29.64
CA ASP A 184 10.58 11.82 -30.94
C ASP A 184 9.55 11.67 -32.07
N ILE A 185 8.58 10.77 -31.91
CA ILE A 185 7.42 10.65 -32.83
C ILE A 185 6.64 11.97 -32.87
N GLN A 186 6.31 12.54 -31.71
CA GLN A 186 5.57 13.80 -31.61
C GLN A 186 6.25 14.95 -32.37
N HIS A 187 7.56 15.14 -32.20
CA HIS A 187 8.25 16.36 -32.66
C HIS A 187 8.88 16.24 -34.05
N ASP A 188 9.15 15.02 -34.55
CA ASP A 188 9.79 14.82 -35.84
C ASP A 188 8.89 14.03 -36.80
N GLU A 189 8.37 14.72 -37.83
CA GLU A 189 7.53 14.14 -38.88
C GLU A 189 8.23 12.98 -39.63
N ARG A 190 9.57 13.01 -39.75
CA ARG A 190 10.34 11.93 -40.39
C ARG A 190 10.38 10.69 -39.51
N VAL A 191 10.50 10.87 -38.19
CA VAL A 191 10.43 9.77 -37.22
C VAL A 191 9.02 9.19 -37.22
N ALA A 192 7.99 10.04 -37.12
CA ALA A 192 6.60 9.60 -37.18
C ALA A 192 6.28 8.81 -38.45
N LEU A 193 6.69 9.30 -39.63
CA LEU A 193 6.49 8.60 -40.90
C LEU A 193 7.26 7.27 -40.98
N ARG A 194 8.47 7.22 -40.43
CA ARG A 194 9.27 5.98 -40.39
C ARG A 194 8.60 4.92 -39.52
N GLU A 195 8.20 5.27 -38.31
CA GLU A 195 7.56 4.32 -37.38
C GLU A 195 6.16 3.93 -37.88
N ALA A 196 5.38 4.86 -38.42
CA ALA A 196 4.10 4.55 -39.03
C ALA A 196 4.22 3.62 -40.24
N GLY A 197 5.24 3.84 -41.09
CA GLY A 197 5.54 2.96 -42.21
C GLY A 197 6.00 1.56 -41.76
N ARG A 198 6.75 1.48 -40.66
CA ARG A 198 7.16 0.20 -40.05
C ARG A 198 5.96 -0.55 -39.48
N ALA A 199 5.10 0.10 -38.70
CA ALA A 199 3.89 -0.51 -38.18
C ALA A 199 2.97 -1.02 -39.30
N ALA A 200 2.80 -0.23 -40.35
CA ALA A 200 2.00 -0.62 -41.51
C ALA A 200 2.56 -1.82 -42.30
N LEU A 201 3.85 -2.13 -42.17
CA LEU A 201 4.53 -3.23 -42.88
C LEU A 201 4.76 -4.46 -42.01
N LEU A 202 5.09 -4.25 -40.74
CA LEU A 202 5.57 -5.27 -39.81
C LEU A 202 4.56 -5.60 -38.71
N GLY A 203 3.47 -4.83 -38.62
CA GLY A 203 2.45 -4.93 -37.57
C GLY A 203 2.61 -3.83 -36.52
N SER A 204 1.48 -3.46 -35.91
CA SER A 204 1.36 -2.47 -34.83
C SER A 204 2.21 -2.81 -33.60
N ASP A 205 2.38 -4.10 -33.31
CA ASP A 205 3.22 -4.61 -32.22
C ASP A 205 4.66 -4.08 -32.23
N GLU A 206 5.20 -3.68 -33.39
CA GLU A 206 6.58 -3.18 -33.48
C GLU A 206 6.76 -1.84 -32.76
N ILE A 207 5.71 -1.01 -32.71
CA ILE A 207 5.73 0.26 -31.97
C ILE A 207 5.61 -0.02 -30.47
N THR A 208 4.69 -0.89 -30.07
CA THR A 208 4.40 -1.17 -28.66
C THR A 208 5.54 -1.92 -27.96
N LYS A 209 6.36 -2.70 -28.69
CA LYS A 209 7.58 -3.35 -28.16
C LYS A 209 8.65 -2.39 -27.63
N HIS A 210 8.58 -1.11 -28.01
CA HIS A 210 9.52 -0.10 -27.52
C HIS A 210 9.10 0.52 -26.18
N LEU A 211 7.95 0.12 -25.62
CA LEU A 211 7.43 0.59 -24.34
C LEU A 211 7.73 -0.42 -23.22
N ASN A 212 8.51 -0.01 -22.22
CA ASN A 212 8.94 -0.81 -21.07
C ASN A 212 8.38 -0.33 -19.72
N SER A 213 7.57 0.73 -19.72
CA SER A 213 6.95 1.29 -18.52
C SER A 213 6.00 0.28 -17.87
N THR A 214 5.99 0.23 -16.54
CA THR A 214 5.22 -0.76 -15.77
C THR A 214 4.46 -0.13 -14.62
N ALA A 215 3.30 -0.69 -14.30
CA ALA A 215 2.60 -0.44 -13.05
C ALA A 215 2.66 -1.72 -12.18
N SER A 216 2.85 -1.55 -10.89
CA SER A 216 2.91 -2.67 -9.94
C SER A 216 1.99 -2.42 -8.74
N GLY A 217 1.17 -3.42 -8.43
CA GLY A 217 0.32 -3.48 -7.25
C GLY A 217 0.84 -4.51 -6.26
N ARG A 218 0.85 -4.17 -4.97
CA ARG A 218 1.20 -5.09 -3.88
C ARG A 218 0.13 -5.02 -2.80
N VAL A 219 -0.33 -6.19 -2.35
CA VAL A 219 -1.30 -6.31 -1.27
C VAL A 219 -0.74 -7.24 -0.20
N ALA A 220 -0.83 -6.81 1.06
CA ALA A 220 -0.51 -7.60 2.23
C ALA A 220 -1.75 -7.67 3.13
N ILE A 221 -2.16 -8.89 3.48
CA ILE A 221 -3.25 -9.14 4.42
C ILE A 221 -2.66 -9.84 5.63
N VAL A 222 -3.03 -9.39 6.82
CA VAL A 222 -2.61 -9.99 8.07
C VAL A 222 -3.83 -10.16 8.95
N SER A 223 -3.84 -11.25 9.71
CA SER A 223 -4.89 -11.58 10.67
C SER A 223 -4.23 -11.95 11.98
N ASP A 224 -4.58 -11.22 13.02
CA ASP A 224 -4.07 -11.42 14.37
C ASP A 224 -5.23 -11.82 15.28
N TYR A 225 -5.01 -12.86 16.08
CA TYR A 225 -5.93 -13.28 17.12
C TYR A 225 -5.12 -13.73 18.33
N GLY A 226 -5.54 -13.35 19.52
CA GLY A 226 -4.75 -13.66 20.69
C GLY A 226 -5.24 -13.03 21.97
N ILE A 227 -4.45 -13.30 23.02
CA ILE A 227 -4.65 -12.76 24.35
C ILE A 227 -3.53 -11.76 24.60
N ALA A 228 -3.89 -10.49 24.76
CA ALA A 228 -2.97 -9.45 25.17
C ALA A 228 -2.92 -9.37 26.69
N LEU A 229 -1.71 -9.20 27.23
CA LEU A 229 -1.47 -9.02 28.65
C LEU A 229 -0.73 -7.70 28.86
N ALA A 230 -1.11 -6.92 29.86
CA ALA A 230 -0.43 -5.68 30.18
C ALA A 230 -0.30 -5.43 31.67
N LYS A 231 0.84 -4.87 32.05
CA LYS A 231 1.17 -4.55 33.44
C LYS A 231 1.94 -3.25 33.51
N GLN A 232 1.60 -2.44 34.52
CA GLN A 232 2.37 -1.26 34.88
C GLN A 232 3.39 -1.59 35.97
N PHE A 233 4.58 -1.01 35.83
CA PHE A 233 5.67 -1.04 36.79
C PHE A 233 6.03 0.39 37.17
N VAL A 234 6.75 0.56 38.28
CA VAL A 234 7.32 1.84 38.67
C VAL A 234 8.83 1.67 38.69
N VAL A 235 9.54 2.45 37.86
CA VAL A 235 11.00 2.46 37.79
C VAL A 235 11.47 3.82 38.30
N GLY A 236 12.02 3.85 39.51
CA GLY A 236 12.26 5.11 40.22
C GLY A 236 10.94 5.78 40.58
N GLU A 237 10.70 6.99 40.04
CA GLU A 237 9.45 7.75 40.20
C GLU A 237 8.56 7.70 38.96
N VAL A 238 8.97 6.98 37.90
CA VAL A 238 8.29 6.99 36.60
C VAL A 238 7.43 5.73 36.45
N PRO A 239 6.11 5.86 36.17
CA PRO A 239 5.28 4.73 35.80
C PRO A 239 5.60 4.28 34.37
N VAL A 240 5.87 2.98 34.20
CA VAL A 240 6.20 2.34 32.91
C VAL A 240 5.23 1.19 32.66
N SER A 241 4.50 1.24 31.55
CA SER A 241 3.56 0.18 31.16
C SER A 241 4.18 -0.71 30.09
N ILE A 242 4.08 -2.03 30.29
CA ILE A 242 4.53 -3.04 29.33
C ILE A 242 3.31 -3.88 28.96
N GLY A 243 3.10 -4.07 27.66
CA GLY A 243 2.09 -4.95 27.12
C GLY A 243 2.67 -5.90 26.08
N VAL A 244 2.13 -7.11 26.02
CA VAL A 244 2.51 -8.14 25.06
C VAL A 244 1.25 -8.68 24.42
N THR A 245 1.28 -8.86 23.11
CA THR A 245 0.27 -9.58 22.34
C THR A 245 0.99 -10.61 21.44
N PRO A 246 0.37 -11.75 21.13
CA PRO A 246 0.89 -12.72 20.16
C PRO A 246 1.05 -12.13 18.76
#